data_AF-V4AB08-F1
#
_entry.id   AF-V4AB08-F1
#
_cell.length_a   1.000
_cell.length_b   1.000
_cell.length_c   1.000
_cell.angle_alpha   90.00
_cell.angle_beta   90.00
_cell.angle_gamma   90.00
#
_symmetry.space_group_name_H-M   'P 1'
#
loop_
_entity.id
_entity.type
_entity.pdbx_description
1 polymer ?
#
loop_
_entity_poly.entity_id
_entity_poly.type
_entity_poly.pdbx_seq_one_letter_code
_entity_poly.pdbx_strand_id
1 'polypeptide(L)'
;IPASTRWLVSKGRTKEAEKILRKAAKVNKVELPDELFDKDCLEKEPRVKIWEMFTSPVLVIRSLILFFNWAVISMVYYGLNLYISNLSGNIYINFTISNIVEFLGYCSVLLFAGRIGRKPILCSGMVVGGAACVLSIFPVLYGNSGE
;
A
#
# COMPACT_ATOMS: atom_id res chain seq x y z
N ILE A 1 -11.79 3.47 20.12
CA ILE A 1 -10.61 2.89 19.41
C ILE A 1 -9.39 3.13 20.31
N PRO A 2 -8.68 2.10 20.76
CA PRO A 2 -7.50 2.29 21.60
C PRO A 2 -6.36 2.96 20.81
N ALA A 3 -5.55 3.77 21.48
CA ALA A 3 -4.32 4.32 20.89
C ALA A 3 -3.32 3.19 20.57
N SER A 4 -2.42 3.40 19.60
CA SER A 4 -1.44 2.38 19.25
C SER A 4 -0.50 2.12 20.44
N THR A 5 -0.22 0.85 20.71
CA THR A 5 0.66 0.42 21.81
C THR A 5 2.05 1.03 21.64
N ARG A 6 2.56 1.10 20.41
CA ARG A 6 3.84 1.75 20.08
C ARG A 6 3.88 3.24 20.44
N TRP A 7 2.78 3.98 20.19
CA TRP A 7 2.70 5.39 20.57
C TRP A 7 2.67 5.58 22.10
N LEU A 8 1.93 4.71 22.81
CA LEU A 8 1.87 4.74 24.27
C LEU A 8 3.25 4.49 24.89
N VAL A 9 4.00 3.53 24.35
CA VAL A 9 5.39 3.25 24.76
C VAL A 9 6.30 4.46 24.50
N SER A 10 6.22 5.07 23.31
CA SER A 10 6.99 6.28 22.96
C SER A 10 6.69 7.48 23.87
N LYS A 11 5.47 7.57 24.42
CA LYS A 11 5.07 8.60 25.40
C LYS A 11 5.39 8.25 26.85
N GLY A 12 6.05 7.11 27.11
CA GLY A 12 6.34 6.63 28.47
C GLY A 12 5.13 6.09 29.22
N ARG A 13 3.97 5.91 28.56
CA ARG A 13 2.73 5.38 29.15
C ARG A 13 2.71 3.85 29.06
N THR A 14 3.73 3.20 29.61
CA THR A 14 3.96 1.75 29.50
C THR A 14 2.88 0.92 30.17
N LYS A 15 2.36 1.34 31.33
CA LYS A 15 1.28 0.64 32.05
C LYS A 15 -0.01 0.52 31.23
N GLU A 16 -0.35 1.56 30.46
CA GLU A 16 -1.52 1.53 29.58
C GLU A 16 -1.28 0.65 28.35
N ALA A 17 -0.08 0.73 27.77
CA ALA A 17 0.32 -0.13 26.65
C ALA A 17 0.25 -1.61 27.04
N GLU A 18 0.75 -1.95 28.24
CA GLU A 18 0.75 -3.30 28.80
C GLU A 18 -0.68 -3.82 29.01
N LYS A 19 -1.59 -3.00 29.57
CA LYS A 19 -3.00 -3.37 29.74
C LYS A 19 -3.67 -3.73 28.41
N ILE A 20 -3.36 -2.98 27.35
CA ILE A 20 -3.87 -3.25 25.99
C ILE A 20 -3.25 -4.52 25.42
N LEU A 21 -1.94 -4.71 25.57
CA LEU A 21 -1.21 -5.90 25.13
C LEU A 21 -1.72 -7.17 25.83
N ARG A 22 -1.88 -7.15 27.16
CA ARG A 22 -2.44 -8.28 27.92
C ARG A 22 -3.89 -8.57 27.54
N LYS A 23 -4.70 -7.56 27.21
CA LYS A 23 -6.06 -7.78 26.69
C LYS A 23 -6.03 -8.45 25.31
N ALA A 24 -5.16 -8.01 24.40
CA ALA A 24 -4.98 -8.63 23.09
C ALA A 24 -4.43 -10.06 23.20
N ALA A 25 -3.50 -10.30 24.12
CA ALA A 25 -2.92 -11.59 24.43
C ALA A 25 -3.94 -12.62 24.88
N LYS A 26 -4.86 -12.22 25.77
CA LYS A 26 -5.98 -13.08 26.22
C LYS A 26 -6.87 -13.51 25.06
N VAL A 27 -7.13 -12.61 24.10
CA VAL A 27 -7.91 -12.93 22.90
C VAL A 27 -7.14 -13.86 21.97
N ASN A 28 -5.82 -13.63 21.83
CA ASN A 28 -4.95 -14.41 20.95
C ASN A 28 -4.42 -15.71 21.59
N LYS A 29 -4.75 -15.99 22.86
CA LYS A 29 -4.27 -17.14 23.65
C LYS A 29 -2.74 -17.26 23.67
N VAL A 30 -2.06 -16.12 23.80
CA VAL A 30 -0.60 -16.04 23.90
C VAL A 30 -0.23 -15.63 25.33
N GLU A 31 0.71 -16.33 25.95
CA GLU A 31 1.27 -15.94 27.25
C GLU A 31 2.35 -14.89 27.03
N LEU A 32 2.28 -13.76 27.75
CA LEU A 32 3.29 -12.71 27.71
C LEU A 32 4.08 -12.73 29.02
N PRO A 33 5.40 -12.49 28.97
CA PRO A 33 6.22 -12.33 30.16
C PRO A 33 5.73 -11.15 31.02
N ASP A 34 6.02 -11.19 32.31
CA ASP A 34 5.54 -10.18 33.26
C ASP A 34 6.22 -8.81 33.11
N GLU A 35 7.45 -8.78 32.60
CA GLU A 35 8.13 -7.56 32.15
C GLU A 35 8.19 -7.55 30.63
N LEU A 36 7.32 -6.76 30.01
CA LEU A 36 7.19 -6.66 28.55
C LEU A 36 8.08 -5.60 27.91
N PHE A 37 8.50 -4.62 28.68
CA PHE A 37 9.26 -3.47 28.20
C PHE A 37 10.53 -3.35 29.01
N ASP A 38 11.66 -3.64 28.37
CA ASP A 38 12.96 -3.39 28.98
C ASP A 38 13.22 -1.88 29.06
N LYS A 39 13.87 -1.41 30.11
CA LYS A 39 14.10 0.03 30.31
C LYS A 39 15.00 0.63 29.24
N ASP A 40 15.86 -0.18 28.64
CA ASP A 40 16.72 0.20 27.52
C ASP A 40 15.93 0.35 26.21
N CYS A 41 14.81 -0.36 26.05
CA CYS A 41 13.91 -0.21 24.90
C CYS A 41 13.11 1.11 24.94
N LEU A 42 13.07 1.76 26.10
CA LEU A 42 12.44 3.06 26.33
C LEU A 42 13.43 4.22 26.13
N GLU A 43 14.71 3.94 25.85
CA GLU A 43 15.63 4.99 25.43
C GLU A 43 15.06 5.68 24.20
N LYS A 44 14.77 6.97 24.40
CA LYS A 44 14.22 7.93 23.43
C LYS A 44 14.60 7.52 22.02
N GLU A 45 13.60 7.15 21.19
CA GLU A 45 13.81 7.25 19.75
C GLU A 45 14.37 8.65 19.52
N PRO A 46 15.60 8.79 18.97
CA PRO A 46 16.20 10.10 18.77
C PRO A 46 15.17 10.92 17.99
N ARG A 47 15.04 12.21 18.31
CA ARG A 47 14.19 13.09 17.51
C ARG A 47 14.80 13.17 16.12
N VAL A 48 14.48 12.20 15.27
CA VAL A 48 15.03 12.09 13.92
C VAL A 48 14.57 13.32 13.20
N LYS A 49 15.52 14.18 12.86
CA LYS A 49 15.21 15.35 12.05
C LYS A 49 14.91 14.85 10.64
N ILE A 50 13.92 15.42 9.98
CA ILE A 50 13.55 15.03 8.60
C ILE A 50 14.78 15.11 7.66
N TRP A 51 15.70 16.02 7.95
CA TRP A 51 16.97 16.19 7.25
C TRP A 51 17.94 15.01 7.41
N GLU A 52 17.90 14.27 8.53
CA GLU A 52 18.74 13.09 8.74
C GLU A 52 18.30 11.91 7.86
N MET A 53 17.06 11.92 7.35
CA MET A 53 16.63 10.95 6.34
C MET A 53 17.41 11.12 5.02
N PHE A 54 17.84 12.34 4.70
CA PHE A 54 18.64 12.64 3.52
C PHE A 54 20.14 12.32 3.70
N THR A 55 20.59 12.13 4.94
CA THR A 55 21.98 11.77 5.25
C THR A 55 22.28 10.31 4.89
N SER A 56 21.29 9.42 4.95
CA SER A 56 21.49 8.02 4.57
C SER A 56 21.14 7.79 3.10
N PRO A 57 22.13 7.49 2.23
CA PRO A 57 21.87 7.30 0.80
C PRO A 57 20.91 6.15 0.52
N VAL A 58 20.89 5.12 1.38
CA VAL A 58 19.98 3.97 1.26
C VAL A 58 18.52 4.38 1.50
N LEU A 59 18.27 5.25 2.48
CA LEU A 59 16.93 5.76 2.78
C LEU A 59 16.41 6.69 1.67
N VAL A 60 17.29 7.55 1.14
CA VAL A 60 16.95 8.42 0.00
C VAL A 60 16.60 7.62 -1.24
N ILE A 61 17.42 6.64 -1.62
CA ILE A 61 17.15 5.80 -2.80
C ILE A 61 15.82 5.06 -2.65
N ARG A 62 15.57 4.44 -1.49
CA ARG A 62 14.30 3.74 -1.24
C ARG A 62 13.10 4.68 -1.29
N SER A 63 13.24 5.88 -0.73
CA SER A 63 12.18 6.89 -0.76
C SER A 63 11.91 7.37 -2.18
N LEU A 64 12.96 7.64 -2.97
CA LEU A 64 12.86 8.06 -4.36
C LEU A 64 12.15 6.99 -5.21
N ILE A 65 12.51 5.72 -5.02
CA ILE A 65 11.82 4.60 -5.69
C ILE A 65 10.34 4.59 -5.34
N LEU A 66 9.96 4.79 -4.07
CA LEU A 66 8.56 4.85 -3.65
C LEU A 66 7.83 6.05 -4.25
N PHE A 67 8.46 7.23 -4.29
CA PHE A 67 7.89 8.43 -4.93
C PHE A 67 7.67 8.21 -6.43
N PHE A 68 8.65 7.65 -7.13
CA PHE A 68 8.53 7.32 -8.54
C PHE A 68 7.40 6.31 -8.78
N ASN A 69 7.35 5.26 -7.97
CA ASN A 69 6.31 4.23 -8.03
C ASN A 69 4.91 4.83 -7.86
N TRP A 70 4.76 5.71 -6.85
CA TRP A 70 3.51 6.41 -6.59
C TRP A 70 3.09 7.33 -7.75
N ALA A 71 4.03 8.07 -8.34
CA ALA A 71 3.76 8.91 -9.48
C ALA A 71 3.30 8.10 -10.71
N VAL A 72 3.97 6.98 -11.01
CA VAL A 72 3.60 6.09 -12.11
C VAL A 72 2.22 5.49 -11.90
N ILE A 73 1.92 4.95 -10.71
CA ILE A 73 0.59 4.38 -10.41
C ILE A 73 -0.49 5.44 -10.54
N SER A 74 -0.26 6.64 -10.01
CA SER A 74 -1.22 7.75 -10.08
C SER A 74 -1.49 8.14 -11.53
N MET A 75 -0.43 8.28 -12.34
CA MET A 75 -0.55 8.62 -13.76
C MET A 75 -1.38 7.58 -14.52
N VAL A 76 -1.10 6.29 -14.33
CA VAL A 76 -1.85 5.21 -14.99
C VAL A 76 -3.30 5.18 -14.53
N TYR A 77 -3.55 5.29 -13.22
CA TYR A 77 -4.90 5.27 -12.66
C TYR A 77 -5.77 6.43 -13.19
N TYR A 78 -5.25 7.66 -13.13
CA TYR A 78 -5.99 8.81 -13.65
C TYR A 78 -6.10 8.79 -15.17
N GLY A 79 -5.06 8.32 -15.87
CA GLY A 79 -5.11 8.16 -17.33
C GLY A 79 -6.22 7.20 -17.77
N LEU A 80 -6.35 6.05 -17.11
CA LEU A 80 -7.42 5.09 -17.38
C LEU A 80 -8.80 5.66 -17.01
N ASN A 81 -8.92 6.33 -15.86
CA ASN A 81 -10.18 6.95 -15.44
C ASN A 81 -10.68 8.03 -16.41
N LEU A 82 -9.77 8.85 -16.94
CA LEU A 82 -10.10 9.85 -17.96
C LEU A 82 -10.39 9.22 -19.33
N TYR A 83 -9.82 8.06 -19.63
CA TYR A 83 -10.08 7.34 -20.88
C TYR A 83 -11.44 6.64 -20.90
N ILE A 84 -11.94 6.15 -19.75
CA ILE A 84 -13.23 5.46 -19.65
C ILE A 84 -14.40 6.31 -20.19
N SER A 85 -14.35 7.63 -20.06
CA SER A 85 -15.36 8.54 -20.60
C SER A 85 -15.30 8.71 -22.12
N ASN A 86 -14.15 8.44 -22.73
CA ASN A 86 -13.94 8.50 -24.18
C ASN A 86 -14.21 7.16 -24.89
N LEU A 87 -14.48 6.10 -24.14
CA LEU A 87 -14.79 4.79 -24.71
C LEU A 87 -16.20 4.80 -25.32
N SER A 88 -16.32 4.38 -26.58
CA SER A 88 -17.60 4.29 -27.30
C SER A 88 -18.59 3.39 -26.55
N GLY A 89 -19.84 3.85 -26.39
CA GLY A 89 -20.90 3.13 -25.67
C GLY A 89 -21.53 3.94 -24.52
N ASN A 90 -22.22 3.27 -23.61
CA ASN A 90 -22.85 3.91 -22.44
C ASN A 90 -21.84 4.08 -21.31
N ILE A 91 -21.53 5.34 -20.98
CA ILE A 91 -20.56 5.74 -19.94
C ILE A 91 -20.87 5.07 -18.59
N TYR A 92 -22.14 4.94 -18.21
CA TYR A 92 -22.53 4.33 -16.92
C TYR A 92 -22.17 2.85 -16.86
N ILE A 93 -22.30 2.12 -17.97
CA ILE A 93 -21.97 0.69 -18.03
C ILE A 93 -20.46 0.50 -17.98
N ASN A 94 -19.72 1.27 -18.78
CA ASN A 94 -18.25 1.24 -18.80
C ASN A 94 -17.68 1.55 -17.42
N PHE A 95 -18.19 2.60 -16.76
CA PHE A 95 -17.80 2.95 -15.40
C PHE A 95 -18.11 1.83 -14.40
N THR A 96 -19.29 1.24 -14.45
CA THR A 96 -19.67 0.14 -13.55
C THR A 96 -18.75 -1.06 -13.71
N ILE A 97 -18.43 -1.47 -14.95
CA ILE A 97 -17.51 -2.58 -15.23
C ILE A 97 -16.11 -2.26 -14.67
N SER A 98 -15.60 -1.05 -14.90
CA SER A 98 -14.30 -0.64 -14.36
C SER A 98 -14.25 -0.70 -12.84
N ASN A 99 -15.28 -0.22 -12.15
CA ASN A 99 -15.35 -0.30 -10.68
C ASN A 99 -15.41 -1.74 -10.17
N ILE A 100 -16.12 -2.63 -10.86
CA ILE A 100 -16.16 -4.07 -10.52
C ILE A 100 -14.76 -4.69 -10.67
N VAL A 101 -14.07 -4.38 -11.77
CA VAL A 101 -12.70 -4.86 -12.02
C VAL A 101 -11.73 -4.34 -10.97
N GLU A 102 -11.81 -3.06 -10.58
CA GLU A 102 -11.01 -2.49 -9.50
C GLU A 102 -11.25 -3.19 -8.17
N PHE A 103 -12.53 -3.43 -7.83
CA PHE A 103 -12.89 -4.15 -6.61
C PHE A 103 -12.31 -5.56 -6.58
N LEU A 104 -12.44 -6.31 -7.68
CA LEU A 104 -11.83 -7.64 -7.81
C LEU A 104 -10.31 -7.59 -7.69
N GLY A 105 -9.68 -6.54 -8.26
CA GLY A 105 -8.26 -6.25 -8.10
C GLY A 105 -7.86 -6.10 -6.63
N TYR A 106 -8.57 -5.28 -5.86
CA TYR A 106 -8.30 -5.10 -4.43
C TYR A 106 -8.51 -6.38 -3.61
N CYS A 107 -9.58 -7.13 -3.89
CA CYS A 107 -9.82 -8.43 -3.26
C CYS A 107 -8.66 -9.40 -3.52
N SER A 108 -8.14 -9.44 -4.75
CA SER A 108 -7.00 -10.29 -5.10
C SER A 108 -5.77 -9.93 -4.27
N VAL A 109 -5.46 -8.64 -4.12
CA VAL A 109 -4.30 -8.20 -3.31
C VAL A 109 -4.46 -8.62 -1.86
N LEU A 110 -5.66 -8.47 -1.27
CA LEU A 110 -5.91 -8.91 0.11
C LEU A 110 -5.68 -10.42 0.29
N LEU A 111 -6.10 -11.24 -0.67
CA LEU A 111 -5.93 -12.70 -0.62
C LEU A 111 -4.48 -13.14 -0.84
N PHE A 112 -3.77 -12.50 -1.77
CA PHE A 112 -2.42 -12.91 -2.18
C PHE A 112 -1.30 -12.27 -1.34
N ALA A 113 -1.53 -11.07 -0.77
CA ALA A 113 -0.52 -10.35 0.03
C ALA A 113 -0.04 -11.15 1.23
N GLY A 114 -0.90 -11.96 1.83
CA GLY A 114 -0.55 -12.83 2.96
C GLY A 114 0.33 -14.02 2.59
N ARG A 115 0.33 -14.48 1.33
CA ARG A 115 1.03 -15.71 0.90
C ARG A 115 2.30 -15.45 0.08
N ILE A 116 2.27 -14.49 -0.85
CA ILE A 116 3.31 -14.29 -1.86
C ILE A 116 4.30 -13.19 -1.44
N GLY A 117 3.91 -12.36 -0.46
CA GLY A 117 4.71 -11.20 0.00
C GLY A 117 4.49 -9.95 -0.86
N ARG A 118 4.86 -8.78 -0.32
CA ARG A 118 4.47 -7.47 -0.90
C ARG A 118 5.21 -7.08 -2.18
N LYS A 119 6.51 -7.37 -2.27
CA LYS A 119 7.36 -6.99 -3.41
C LYS A 119 6.95 -7.65 -4.74
N PRO A 120 6.83 -8.99 -4.82
CA PRO A 120 6.45 -9.66 -6.08
C PRO A 120 5.06 -9.26 -6.59
N ILE A 121 4.11 -9.00 -5.70
CA ILE A 121 2.76 -8.53 -6.08
C ILE A 121 2.84 -7.14 -6.73
N LEU A 122 3.64 -6.23 -6.16
CA LEU A 122 3.82 -4.90 -6.73
C LEU A 122 4.52 -4.97 -8.09
N CYS A 123 5.60 -5.75 -8.21
CA CYS A 123 6.33 -5.89 -9.47
C CYS A 123 5.47 -6.55 -10.56
N SER A 124 4.76 -7.63 -10.24
CA SER A 124 3.88 -8.31 -11.21
C SER A 124 2.72 -7.42 -11.65
N GLY A 125 2.08 -6.69 -10.72
CA GLY A 125 1.04 -5.72 -11.06
C GLY A 125 1.53 -4.63 -12.00
N MET A 126 2.75 -4.11 -11.79
CA MET A 126 3.34 -3.11 -12.68
C MET A 126 3.67 -3.66 -14.07
N VAL A 127 4.20 -4.88 -14.16
CA VAL A 127 4.51 -5.52 -15.45
C VAL A 127 3.23 -5.81 -16.23
N VAL A 128 2.21 -6.37 -15.59
CA VAL A 128 0.93 -6.68 -16.22
C VAL A 128 0.20 -5.41 -16.65
N GLY A 129 0.16 -4.39 -15.78
CA GLY A 129 -0.44 -3.09 -16.11
C GLY A 129 0.29 -2.39 -17.26
N GLY A 130 1.62 -2.39 -17.25
CA GLY A 130 2.42 -1.84 -18.35
C GLY A 130 2.19 -2.57 -19.67
N ALA A 131 2.16 -3.90 -19.65
CA ALA A 131 1.85 -4.71 -20.82
C ALA A 131 0.43 -4.42 -21.35
N ALA A 132 -0.56 -4.30 -20.47
CA ALA A 132 -1.93 -3.96 -20.85
C ALA A 132 -2.03 -2.59 -21.53
N CYS A 133 -1.31 -1.57 -21.04
CA CYS A 133 -1.27 -0.25 -21.67
C CYS A 133 -0.60 -0.26 -23.05
N VAL A 134 0.42 -1.10 -23.26
CA VAL A 134 1.02 -1.26 -24.59
C VAL A 134 0.06 -1.99 -25.53
N LEU A 135 -0.62 -3.03 -25.03
CA LEU A 135 -1.60 -3.78 -25.80
C LEU A 135 -2.84 -2.96 -26.15
N SER A 136 -3.24 -1.97 -25.33
CA SER A 136 -4.38 -1.09 -25.66
C SER A 136 -4.14 -0.21 -26.88
N ILE A 137 -2.90 -0.04 -27.34
CA ILE A 137 -2.58 0.68 -28.58
C ILE A 137 -3.02 -0.13 -29.82
N PHE A 138 -2.97 -1.46 -29.75
CA PHE A 138 -3.35 -2.35 -30.85
C PHE A 138 -4.80 -2.18 -31.32
N PRO A 139 -5.83 -2.23 -30.44
CA PRO A 139 -7.22 -2.04 -30.84
C PRO A 139 -7.49 -0.61 -31.32
N VAL A 140 -6.75 0.40 -30.84
CA VAL A 140 -6.88 1.77 -31.34
C VAL A 140 -6.36 1.89 -32.78
N LEU A 141 -5.24 1.24 -33.10
CA LEU A 141 -4.65 1.29 -34.44
C LEU A 141 -5.42 0.45 -35.48
N TYR A 142 -5.85 -0.76 -35.11
CA TYR A 142 -6.56 -1.67 -36.03
C TYR A 142 -8.08 -1.50 -36.04
N GLY A 143 -8.67 -0.96 -34.96
CA GLY A 143 -10.10 -0.68 -34.88
C GLY A 143 -10.54 0.48 -35.77
N ASN A 144 -9.67 1.47 -35.99
CA ASN A 144 -9.93 2.62 -36.86
C ASN A 144 -9.60 2.37 -38.35
N SER A 145 -9.06 1.20 -38.72
CA SER A 145 -8.74 0.87 -40.13
C SER A 145 -9.91 0.23 -40.88
N GLY A 146 -11.10 0.19 -40.26
CA GLY A 146 -12.32 -0.42 -40.80
C GLY A 146 -13.46 0.56 -41.15
N GLU A 147 -13.21 1.87 -41.12
CA GLU A 147 -14.10 2.90 -41.71
C GLU A 147 -13.55 3.37 -43.07
#